data_AF-A0A849IK92-F1
#
_entry.id   AF-A0A849IK92-F1
#
_cell.length_a   1.000
_cell.length_b   1.000
_cell.length_c   1.000
_cell.angle_alpha   90.00
_cell.angle_beta   90.00
_cell.angle_gamma   90.00
#
_symmetry.space_group_name_H-M   'P 1'
#
loop_
_entity.id
_entity.type
_entity.pdbx_description
1 polymer ?
#
loop_
_entity_poly.entity_id
_entity_poly.type
_entity_poly.pdbx_seq_one_letter_code
_entity_poly.pdbx_strand_id
1 'polypeptide(L)'
;MKRVELVLLAFLLAGCGAETKTETARVNLPDQDSAGAQLVMADCTECHGVPQPSAHPAGEWAGVVRRMQNWRTTKGFGPVPEKDEAVLIQYLQEHAKQ
;
A
#
# COMPACT_ATOMS: atom_id res chain seq x y z
N MET A 1 48.97 40.99 -9.56
CA MET A 1 48.72 41.78 -8.34
C MET A 1 47.49 42.66 -8.56
N LYS A 2 46.57 42.65 -7.58
CA LYS A 2 45.34 43.45 -7.45
C LYS A 2 44.16 43.10 -8.39
N ARG A 3 43.28 42.24 -7.85
CA ARG A 3 41.80 42.41 -7.78
C ARG A 3 41.27 41.43 -6.72
N VAL A 4 41.86 41.54 -5.54
CA VAL A 4 41.22 41.17 -4.26
C VAL A 4 40.19 42.27 -4.06
N GLU A 5 38.90 42.01 -4.29
CA GLU A 5 37.71 42.84 -3.97
C GLU A 5 36.48 42.20 -4.68
N LEU A 6 36.24 40.91 -4.45
CA LEU A 6 34.91 40.30 -4.60
C LEU A 6 34.79 39.06 -3.71
N VAL A 7 35.24 39.21 -2.47
CA VAL A 7 34.80 38.34 -1.37
C VAL A 7 33.42 38.85 -1.00
N LEU A 8 32.37 38.08 -1.33
CA LEU A 8 31.08 37.95 -0.64
C LEU A 8 30.04 37.44 -1.65
N LEU A 9 29.31 36.36 -1.28
CA LEU A 9 28.31 35.59 -2.04
C LEU A 9 28.95 34.39 -2.78
N ALA A 10 28.76 33.13 -2.42
CA ALA A 10 27.61 32.51 -1.79
C ALA A 10 28.04 31.34 -0.89
N PHE A 11 27.44 31.33 0.30
CA PHE A 11 27.53 30.30 1.31
C PHE A 11 27.08 28.92 0.78
N LEU A 12 27.90 27.91 1.06
CA LEU A 12 27.53 26.62 1.67
C LEU A 12 26.13 26.06 1.38
N LEU A 13 26.04 25.13 0.42
CA LEU A 13 25.02 24.08 0.43
C LEU A 13 25.66 22.73 0.09
N ALA A 14 26.53 22.24 0.98
CA ALA A 14 26.78 20.81 1.11
C ALA A 14 25.54 20.19 1.78
N GLY A 15 24.49 19.95 1.00
CA GLY A 15 23.32 19.21 1.45
C GLY A 15 23.65 17.72 1.50
N CYS A 16 23.80 17.16 2.70
CA CYS A 16 23.62 15.72 2.92
C CYS A 16 22.15 15.41 2.62
N GLY A 17 21.86 15.02 1.38
CA GLY A 17 20.61 14.34 1.05
C GLY A 17 20.67 12.93 1.60
N ALA A 18 20.33 12.72 2.87
CA ALA A 18 19.80 11.44 3.28
C ALA A 18 18.39 11.37 2.66
N GLU A 19 18.32 10.83 1.45
CA GLU A 19 17.06 10.49 0.77
C GLU A 19 16.41 9.37 1.56
N THR A 20 15.75 9.76 2.65
CA THR A 20 14.85 8.90 3.38
C THR A 20 13.62 8.84 2.49
N LYS A 21 13.61 7.87 1.58
CA LYS A 21 12.42 7.47 0.82
C LYS A 21 11.32 7.36 1.87
N THR A 22 10.38 8.30 1.84
CA THR A 22 9.23 8.34 2.75
C THR A 22 8.70 6.93 2.86
N GLU A 23 8.90 6.33 4.03
CA GLU A 23 8.41 5.02 4.35
C GLU A 23 6.90 5.17 4.41
N THR A 24 6.23 4.90 3.28
CA THR A 24 4.79 4.68 3.23
C THR A 24 4.50 3.75 4.40
N ALA A 25 3.68 4.20 5.36
CA ALA A 25 3.40 3.47 6.59
C ALA A 25 3.27 1.98 6.27
N ARG A 26 4.25 1.17 6.68
CA ARG A 26 4.33 -0.23 6.25
C ARG A 26 3.07 -0.91 6.70
N VAL A 27 2.24 -1.29 5.74
CA VAL A 27 1.10 -2.15 6.04
C VAL A 27 1.71 -3.48 6.43
N ASN A 28 1.64 -3.80 7.72
CA ASN A 28 2.10 -5.07 8.23
C ASN A 28 0.93 -6.06 8.17
N LEU A 29 0.85 -6.78 7.06
CA LEU A 29 -0.09 -7.89 6.90
C LEU A 29 0.45 -9.15 7.59
N PRO A 30 -0.39 -10.00 8.21
CA PRO A 30 0.00 -11.35 8.61
C PRO A 30 0.50 -12.16 7.42
N ASP A 31 1.48 -13.04 7.60
CA ASP A 31 1.98 -13.95 6.55
C ASP A 31 2.23 -13.25 5.19
N GLN A 32 3.04 -12.18 5.20
CA GLN A 32 3.27 -11.28 4.06
C GLN A 32 3.72 -11.99 2.78
N ASP A 33 4.41 -13.13 2.91
CA ASP A 33 4.89 -13.91 1.77
C ASP A 33 3.82 -14.84 1.18
N SER A 34 2.64 -14.95 1.81
CA SER A 34 1.53 -15.75 1.30
C SER A 34 0.94 -15.15 0.02
N ALA A 35 0.35 -16.01 -0.81
CA ALA A 35 -0.35 -15.57 -2.02
C ALA A 35 -1.48 -14.56 -1.70
N GLY A 36 -2.21 -14.78 -0.62
CA GLY A 36 -3.29 -13.89 -0.21
C GLY A 36 -2.82 -12.49 0.22
N ALA A 37 -1.74 -12.40 1.00
CA ALA A 37 -1.16 -11.12 1.38
C ALA A 37 -0.65 -10.33 0.16
N GLN A 38 -0.01 -11.02 -0.79
CA GLN A 38 0.44 -10.40 -2.04
C GLN A 38 -0.73 -9.89 -2.89
N LEU A 39 -1.83 -10.64 -2.98
CA LEU A 39 -3.06 -10.20 -3.67
C LEU A 39 -3.69 -8.99 -2.98
N VAL A 40 -3.75 -8.96 -1.64
CA VAL A 40 -4.25 -7.80 -0.89
C VAL A 40 -3.41 -6.56 -1.21
N MET A 41 -2.09 -6.70 -1.26
CA MET A 41 -1.19 -5.59 -1.62
C MET A 41 -1.28 -5.17 -3.09
N ALA A 42 -1.60 -6.09 -4.01
CA ALA A 42 -1.72 -5.78 -5.43
C ALA A 42 -3.08 -5.12 -5.76
N ASP A 43 -4.17 -5.67 -5.25
CA ASP A 43 -5.53 -5.34 -5.70
C ASP A 43 -6.28 -4.40 -4.74
N CYS A 44 -5.96 -4.42 -3.43
CA CYS A 44 -6.73 -3.64 -2.45
C CYS A 44 -6.15 -2.26 -2.13
N THR A 45 -4.98 -1.92 -2.70
CA THR A 45 -4.33 -0.60 -2.50
C THR A 45 -4.52 0.38 -3.65
N GLU A 46 -5.15 -0.06 -4.75
CA GLU A 46 -5.27 0.76 -5.97
C GLU A 46 -6.23 1.95 -5.82
N CYS A 47 -7.20 1.85 -4.90
CA CYS A 47 -8.25 2.86 -4.71
C CYS A 47 -8.08 3.67 -3.41
N HIS A 48 -7.69 3.03 -2.31
CA HIS A 48 -7.57 3.64 -0.98
C HIS A 48 -6.62 2.81 -0.10
N GLY A 49 -6.50 3.16 1.18
CA GLY A 49 -5.70 2.40 2.14
C GLY A 49 -6.15 0.95 2.27
N VAL A 50 -5.19 0.05 2.48
CA VAL A 50 -5.44 -1.39 2.51
C VAL A 50 -6.17 -1.82 3.80
N PRO A 51 -7.13 -2.75 3.71
CA PRO A 51 -7.76 -3.30 4.91
C PRO A 51 -6.78 -4.22 5.66
N GLN A 52 -6.74 -4.11 7.00
CA GLN A 52 -6.18 -5.18 7.82
C GLN A 52 -7.21 -6.32 7.94
N PRO A 53 -6.80 -7.61 7.91
CA PRO A 53 -7.71 -8.74 8.12
C PRO A 53 -8.50 -8.68 9.43
N SER A 54 -7.93 -8.04 10.47
CA SER A 54 -8.58 -7.82 11.76
C SER A 54 -9.71 -6.77 11.76
N ALA A 55 -9.96 -6.09 10.63
CA ALA A 55 -11.00 -5.06 10.55
C ALA A 55 -12.43 -5.62 10.55
N HIS A 56 -12.62 -6.89 10.16
CA HIS A 56 -13.92 -7.55 10.12
C HIS A 56 -13.85 -8.98 10.70
N PRO A 57 -14.97 -9.53 11.22
CA PRO A 57 -15.12 -10.96 11.48
C PRO A 57 -14.98 -11.80 10.20
N ALA A 58 -14.53 -13.04 10.32
CA ALA A 58 -14.31 -13.95 9.18
C ALA A 58 -15.55 -14.08 8.26
N GLY A 59 -16.74 -14.19 8.83
CA GLY A 59 -17.99 -14.33 8.08
C GLY A 59 -18.35 -13.13 7.20
N GLU A 60 -17.77 -11.96 7.44
CA GLU A 60 -18.10 -10.73 6.70
C GLU A 60 -17.22 -10.50 5.46
N TRP A 61 -16.02 -11.10 5.43
CA TRP A 61 -15.01 -10.76 4.41
C TRP A 61 -15.46 -11.04 2.97
N ALA A 62 -16.17 -12.13 2.71
CA ALA A 62 -16.73 -12.41 1.39
C ALA A 62 -17.70 -11.29 0.91
N GLY A 63 -18.49 -10.73 1.83
CA GLY A 63 -19.38 -9.60 1.53
C GLY A 63 -18.61 -8.31 1.27
N VAL A 64 -17.55 -8.05 2.04
CA VAL A 64 -16.68 -6.88 1.87
C VAL A 64 -15.96 -6.92 0.52
N VAL A 65 -15.34 -8.06 0.18
CA VAL A 65 -14.60 -8.24 -1.09
C VAL A 65 -15.53 -8.04 -2.29
N ARG A 66 -16.71 -8.68 -2.30
CA ARG A 66 -17.70 -8.50 -3.38
C ARG A 66 -18.15 -7.03 -3.52
N ARG A 67 -18.32 -6.32 -2.39
CA ARG A 67 -18.64 -4.89 -2.42
C ARG A 67 -17.51 -4.09 -3.07
N MET A 68 -16.25 -4.38 -2.75
CA MET A 68 -15.09 -3.69 -3.32
C MET A 68 -14.89 -4.02 -4.80
N GLN A 69 -15.09 -5.28 -5.19
CA GLN A 69 -15.08 -5.72 -6.58
C GLN A 69 -16.06 -4.92 -7.45
N ASN A 70 -17.28 -4.66 -6.96
CA ASN A 70 -18.26 -3.81 -7.65
C ASN A 70 -17.77 -2.36 -7.79
N TRP A 71 -17.08 -1.83 -6.77
CA TRP A 71 -16.52 -0.48 -6.85
C TRP A 71 -15.33 -0.41 -7.81
N ARG A 72 -14.44 -1.40 -7.80
CA ARG A 72 -13.31 -1.51 -8.74
C ARG A 72 -13.79 -1.45 -10.19
N THR A 73 -14.78 -2.26 -10.53
CA THR A 73 -15.36 -2.28 -11.88
C THR A 73 -16.06 -0.96 -12.23
N THR A 74 -16.87 -0.41 -11.32
CA THR A 74 -17.54 0.89 -11.52
C THR A 74 -16.54 2.04 -11.73
N LYS A 75 -15.34 1.93 -11.16
CA LYS A 75 -14.28 2.94 -11.27
C LYS A 75 -13.27 2.65 -12.39
N GLY A 76 -13.42 1.56 -13.14
CA GLY A 76 -12.59 1.23 -14.30
C GLY A 76 -11.29 0.48 -14.01
N PHE A 77 -11.07 0.00 -12.78
CA PHE A 77 -9.88 -0.81 -12.42
C PHE A 77 -9.97 -2.26 -12.91
N GLY A 78 -11.16 -2.69 -13.36
CA GLY A 78 -11.43 -4.07 -13.70
C GLY A 78 -11.63 -4.97 -12.46
N PRO A 79 -12.15 -6.20 -12.67
CA PRO A 79 -12.35 -7.15 -11.59
C PRO A 79 -11.05 -7.83 -11.18
N VAL A 80 -10.89 -8.13 -9.88
CA VAL A 80 -9.97 -9.21 -9.46
C VAL A 80 -10.45 -10.52 -10.08
N PRO A 81 -9.60 -11.33 -10.72
CA PRO A 81 -10.02 -12.62 -11.28
C PRO A 81 -10.64 -13.55 -10.23
N GLU A 82 -11.66 -14.33 -10.57
CA GLU A 82 -12.40 -15.17 -9.62
C GLU A 82 -11.50 -16.11 -8.80
N LYS A 83 -10.49 -16.71 -9.45
CA LYS A 83 -9.49 -17.56 -8.77
C LYS A 83 -8.72 -16.82 -7.67
N ASP A 84 -8.41 -15.54 -7.91
CA ASP A 84 -7.62 -14.70 -7.02
C ASP A 84 -8.53 -14.10 -5.94
N GLU A 85 -9.79 -13.79 -6.28
CA GLU A 85 -10.82 -13.38 -5.32
C GLU A 85 -11.03 -14.44 -4.23
N ALA A 86 -11.08 -15.72 -4.60
CA ALA A 86 -11.21 -16.82 -3.64
C ALA A 86 -10.00 -16.91 -2.68
N VAL A 87 -8.78 -16.79 -3.18
CA VAL A 87 -7.55 -16.80 -2.37
C VAL A 87 -7.49 -15.58 -1.44
N LEU A 88 -7.90 -14.42 -1.95
CA LEU A 88 -7.95 -13.18 -1.18
C LEU A 88 -8.99 -13.25 -0.04
N ILE A 89 -10.19 -13.80 -0.31
CA ILE A 89 -11.21 -14.02 0.71
C ILE A 89 -10.71 -14.99 1.77
N GLN A 90 -10.14 -16.13 1.36
CA GLN A 90 -9.62 -17.13 2.30
C GLN A 90 -8.59 -16.52 3.26
N TYR A 91 -7.61 -15.80 2.72
CA TYR A 91 -6.58 -15.13 3.51
C TYR A 91 -7.17 -14.14 4.53
N LEU A 92 -8.11 -13.30 4.09
CA LEU A 92 -8.76 -12.34 4.98
C LEU A 92 -9.56 -13.03 6.10
N GLN A 93 -10.13 -14.20 5.83
CA GLN A 93 -10.87 -15.00 6.80
C GLN A 93 -9.96 -15.71 7.81
N GLU A 94 -8.86 -16.30 7.35
CA GLU A 94 -7.90 -17.01 8.20
C GLU A 94 -7.22 -16.09 9.21
N HIS A 95 -7.00 -14.82 8.83
CA HIS A 95 -6.41 -13.79 9.69
C HIS A 95 -7.42 -12.81 10.28
N ALA A 96 -8.72 -13.13 10.19
CA ALA A 96 -9.79 -12.23 10.62
C ALA A 96 -9.75 -11.95 12.12
N LYS A 97 -10.55 -10.96 12.53
CA LYS A 97 -10.85 -10.79 13.95
C LYS A 97 -11.52 -12.07 14.49
N GLN A 98 -10.94 -12.62 15.55
CA GLN A 98 -11.51 -13.76 16.28
C GLN A 98 -12.72 -13.35 17.11
#